data_AF-A0A933LWQ6-F1
#
_entry.id   AF-A0A933LWQ6-F1
#
_cell.length_a   1.000
_cell.length_b   1.000
_cell.length_c   1.000
_cell.angle_alpha   90.00
_cell.angle_beta   90.00
_cell.angle_gamma   90.00
#
_symmetry.space_group_name_H-M   'P 1'
#
loop_
_entity.id
_entity.type
_entity.pdbx_description
1 polymer ?
#
loop_
_entity_poly.entity_id
_entity_poly.type
_entity_poly.pdbx_seq_one_letter_code
_entity_poly.pdbx_strand_id
1 'polypeptide(L)'
;MVFTTNKPPASWARVLHDADLAEGIIHRVLVRGRFVELRGRSYRARQLPKTTEPGRALEPAKVSGIERPEFPEPTRRGELLETIEPYRSPTGARDSIVPWSGGKDSSSIAWPLKFEYGMNPLLVTFYPLLPNDVGNHNREQMLRAGFDHVFFRPNQRIHRTLENCQSLSAMLGPAHAIVAEPRHVVVAIGSRILVPFKKPLHYYLSTNSADTHAFRFSANALRGVLAVTGFETVEMNRFIDSEYLCAIGRRSDRSKEVPWQGDDPTAVAELFTRRHEGTRRFCASS
;
A
#
# COMPACT_ATOMS: atom_id res chain seq x y z
N MET A 1 -6.59 15.95 -21.21
CA MET A 1 -5.38 16.40 -20.49
C MET A 1 -5.75 16.52 -19.02
N VAL A 2 -5.16 15.68 -18.17
CA VAL A 2 -5.41 15.68 -16.73
C VAL A 2 -4.31 16.48 -16.05
N PHE A 3 -4.69 17.51 -15.29
CA PHE A 3 -3.78 18.30 -14.49
C PHE A 3 -3.97 17.92 -13.02
N THR A 4 -2.93 17.40 -12.39
CA THR A 4 -2.91 17.22 -10.94
C THR A 4 -2.07 18.34 -10.33
N THR A 5 -2.62 19.03 -9.34
CA THR A 5 -1.93 20.14 -8.67
C THR A 5 -2.19 20.10 -7.18
N ASN A 6 -1.23 20.61 -6.41
CA ASN A 6 -1.40 20.90 -5.00
C ASN A 6 -1.68 22.39 -4.73
N LYS A 7 -1.82 23.22 -5.78
CA LYS A 7 -2.14 24.65 -5.69
C LYS A 7 -3.54 24.94 -6.23
N PRO A 8 -4.33 25.80 -5.56
CA PRO A 8 -5.66 26.13 -6.06
C PRO A 8 -5.56 26.85 -7.42
N PRO A 9 -6.57 26.71 -8.31
CA PRO A 9 -6.57 27.36 -9.63
C PRO A 9 -6.25 28.85 -9.58
N ALA A 10 -6.76 29.57 -8.58
CA ALA A 10 -6.50 30.99 -8.36
C ALA A 10 -5.01 31.35 -8.18
N SER A 11 -4.15 30.38 -7.86
CA SER A 11 -2.69 30.59 -7.72
C SER A 11 -1.90 30.21 -8.97
N TRP A 12 -2.53 29.72 -10.05
CA TRP A 12 -1.81 29.16 -11.20
C TRP A 12 -1.07 30.21 -12.02
N ALA A 13 -1.59 31.44 -12.13
CA ALA A 13 -0.89 32.57 -12.76
C ALA A 13 0.53 32.72 -12.23
N ARG A 14 0.67 32.57 -10.92
CA ARG A 14 1.95 32.65 -10.24
C ARG A 14 2.81 31.40 -10.40
N VAL A 15 2.20 30.22 -10.35
CA VAL A 15 2.92 28.93 -10.49
C VAL A 15 3.50 28.77 -11.89
N LEU A 16 2.76 29.23 -12.89
CA LEU A 16 3.16 29.16 -14.30
C LEU A 16 4.06 30.33 -14.70
N HIS A 17 4.26 31.31 -13.81
CA HIS A 17 4.95 32.57 -14.10
C HIS A 17 4.38 33.32 -15.32
N ASP A 18 3.11 33.06 -15.65
CA ASP A 18 2.41 33.59 -16.81
C ASP A 18 0.91 33.62 -16.49
N ALA A 19 0.37 34.83 -16.33
CA ALA A 19 -1.02 35.04 -15.94
C ALA A 19 -1.99 34.75 -17.07
N ASP A 20 -1.64 35.14 -18.29
CA ASP A 20 -2.49 34.97 -19.48
C ASP A 20 -2.59 33.50 -19.86
N LEU A 21 -1.48 32.76 -19.77
CA LEU A 21 -1.47 31.31 -19.94
C LEU A 21 -2.30 30.62 -18.86
N ALA A 22 -2.17 31.03 -17.60
CA ALA A 22 -2.96 30.45 -16.52
C ALA A 22 -4.45 30.71 -16.70
N GLU A 23 -4.85 31.92 -17.08
CA GLU A 23 -6.23 32.25 -17.38
C GLU A 23 -6.75 31.43 -18.56
N GLY A 24 -5.97 31.30 -19.63
CA GLY A 24 -6.32 30.45 -20.77
C GLY A 24 -6.50 28.97 -20.39
N ILE A 25 -5.64 28.44 -19.53
CA ILE A 25 -5.76 27.06 -19.02
C ILE A 25 -6.96 26.93 -18.08
N ILE A 26 -7.14 27.82 -17.11
CA ILE A 26 -8.27 27.81 -16.17
C ILE A 26 -9.59 27.93 -16.92
N HIS A 27 -9.70 28.87 -17.86
CA HIS A 27 -10.89 29.05 -18.68
C HIS A 27 -11.21 27.78 -19.47
N ARG A 28 -10.22 27.17 -20.13
CA ARG A 28 -10.44 25.89 -20.85
C ARG A 28 -10.81 24.74 -19.91
N VAL A 29 -10.19 24.64 -18.73
CA VAL A 29 -10.44 23.58 -17.75
C VAL A 29 -11.79 23.74 -17.04
N LEU A 30 -12.22 24.96 -16.72
CA LEU A 30 -13.51 25.20 -16.08
C LEU A 30 -14.68 25.18 -17.07
N VAL A 31 -14.47 25.58 -18.33
CA VAL A 31 -15.52 25.59 -19.34
C VAL A 31 -15.73 24.21 -19.98
N ARG A 32 -14.66 23.44 -20.19
CA ARG A 32 -14.73 22.14 -20.91
C ARG A 32 -14.26 20.94 -20.09
N GLY A 33 -13.66 21.17 -18.93
CA GLY A 33 -13.13 20.12 -18.06
C GLY A 33 -14.01 19.89 -16.85
N ARG A 34 -13.63 18.88 -16.06
CA ARG A 34 -14.26 18.56 -14.77
C ARG A 34 -13.24 18.80 -13.68
N PHE A 35 -13.54 19.71 -12.76
CA PHE A 35 -12.71 19.95 -11.58
C PHE A 35 -13.12 19.00 -10.45
N VAL A 36 -12.18 18.20 -9.97
CA VAL A 36 -12.36 17.32 -8.82
C VAL A 36 -11.36 17.70 -7.75
N GLU A 37 -11.84 18.27 -6.65
CA GLU A 37 -10.99 18.66 -5.53
C GLU A 37 -10.64 17.44 -4.68
N LEU A 38 -9.35 17.08 -4.63
CA LEU A 38 -8.83 16.12 -3.65
C LEU A 38 -8.10 16.85 -2.54
N ARG A 39 -8.55 16.65 -1.30
CA ARG A 39 -7.97 17.25 -0.10
C ARG A 39 -6.80 16.43 0.44
N GLY A 40 -6.05 17.04 1.35
CA GLY A 40 -4.88 16.42 1.99
C GLY A 40 -3.56 16.64 1.26
N ARG A 41 -2.48 16.44 2.01
CA ARG A 41 -1.10 16.55 1.49
C ARG A 41 -0.72 15.27 0.75
N SER A 42 0.03 15.41 -0.34
CA SER A 42 0.68 14.25 -0.96
C SER A 42 1.71 13.68 0.01
N TYR A 43 2.05 12.40 -0.15
CA TYR A 43 3.06 11.74 0.67
C TYR A 43 4.39 12.51 0.66
N ARG A 44 4.82 12.95 -0.52
CA ARG A 44 6.05 13.74 -0.74
C ARG A 44 6.05 15.10 -0.02
N ALA A 45 4.88 15.69 0.23
CA ALA A 45 4.75 17.01 0.86
C ALA A 45 4.43 16.93 2.37
N ARG A 46 4.38 15.74 2.97
CA ARG A 46 4.04 15.58 4.41
C ARG A 46 5.03 16.27 5.35
N GLN A 47 6.31 16.33 4.97
CA GLN A 47 7.39 16.90 5.78
C GLN A 47 7.45 18.43 5.76
N LEU A 48 6.73 19.09 4.84
CA LEU A 48 6.73 20.55 4.73
C LEU A 48 5.88 21.17 5.86
N PRO A 49 6.20 22.36 6.38
CA PRO A 49 5.43 23.02 7.44
C PRO A 49 3.95 23.22 7.04
N LYS A 50 3.01 23.14 8.00
CA LYS A 50 1.60 23.53 7.79
C LYS A 50 1.52 25.02 7.50
N THR A 51 1.49 25.39 6.22
CA THR A 51 1.08 26.74 5.81
C THR A 51 -0.44 26.84 6.03
N THR A 52 -0.84 27.64 7.02
CA THR A 52 -2.23 27.75 7.52
C THR A 52 -3.16 28.57 6.62
N GLU A 53 -2.64 29.21 5.58
CA GLU A 53 -3.42 29.82 4.51
C GLU A 53 -2.66 29.62 3.19
N PRO A 54 -3.29 29.75 2.01
CA PRO A 54 -2.56 30.11 0.79
C PRO A 54 -2.00 31.53 1.00
N GLY A 55 -0.97 31.61 1.86
CA GLY A 55 -0.27 32.83 2.16
C GLY A 55 0.22 33.41 0.84
N ARG A 56 -0.10 34.68 0.67
CA ARG A 56 0.51 35.63 -0.26
C ARG A 56 2.02 35.65 0.00
N ALA A 57 2.72 34.56 -0.30
CA ALA A 57 4.18 34.57 -0.32
C ALA A 57 4.56 35.68 -1.30
N LEU A 58 5.51 36.56 -1.02
CA LEU A 58 5.97 37.51 -2.04
C LEU A 58 6.93 36.81 -3.02
N GLU A 59 7.49 35.68 -2.60
CA GLU A 59 8.48 34.90 -3.33
C GLU A 59 7.92 33.52 -3.74
N PRO A 60 8.07 33.09 -5.00
CA PRO A 60 7.72 31.74 -5.43
C PRO A 60 8.40 30.71 -4.51
N ALA A 61 7.64 29.79 -3.92
CA ALA A 61 8.22 28.71 -3.16
C ALA A 61 9.08 27.85 -4.10
N LYS A 62 10.40 27.93 -3.95
CA LYS A 62 11.38 27.16 -4.71
C LYS A 62 11.33 25.71 -4.22
N VAL A 63 10.39 24.93 -4.75
CA VAL A 63 10.42 23.46 -4.63
C VAL A 63 11.51 23.00 -5.58
N SER A 64 12.74 22.97 -5.07
CA SER A 64 13.94 22.63 -5.81
C SER A 64 13.86 21.23 -6.43
N GLY A 65 14.25 21.18 -7.69
CA GLY A 65 14.68 20.03 -8.47
C GLY A 65 15.28 20.57 -9.76
N ILE A 66 16.44 21.23 -9.67
CA ILE A 66 17.13 21.85 -10.84
C ILE A 66 17.84 20.78 -11.69
N GLU A 67 17.87 19.54 -11.22
CA GLU A 67 18.32 18.42 -12.04
C GLU A 67 17.12 17.80 -12.77
N ARG A 68 17.29 17.59 -14.08
CA ARG A 68 16.40 16.68 -14.81
C ARG A 68 16.40 15.35 -14.04
N PRO A 69 15.24 14.70 -13.84
CA PRO A 69 15.20 13.36 -13.27
C PRO A 69 16.23 12.48 -13.98
N GLU A 70 17.17 11.92 -13.23
CA GLU A 70 18.21 11.02 -13.74
C GLU A 70 17.59 9.85 -14.52
N PHE A 71 16.38 9.48 -14.12
CA PHE A 71 15.49 8.57 -14.84
C PHE A 71 14.42 9.37 -15.58
N PRO A 72 14.47 9.48 -16.91
CA PRO A 72 13.35 10.02 -17.65
C PRO A 72 12.17 9.08 -17.43
N GLU A 73 11.13 9.54 -16.73
CA GLU A 73 9.85 8.84 -16.76
C GLU A 73 9.06 9.29 -17.99
N PRO A 74 9.13 8.48 -19.05
CA PRO A 74 7.92 8.15 -19.76
C PRO A 74 7.87 6.64 -19.89
N THR A 75 7.02 5.98 -19.09
CA THR A 75 6.35 4.81 -19.66
C THR A 75 5.64 5.35 -20.89
N ARG A 76 6.13 5.00 -22.09
CA ARG A 76 5.51 5.49 -23.32
C ARG A 76 4.06 5.06 -23.25
N ARG A 77 3.13 6.00 -23.40
CA ARG A 77 1.69 5.76 -23.29
C ARG A 77 1.25 4.51 -24.07
N GLY A 78 1.93 4.21 -25.19
CA GLY A 78 1.77 2.98 -25.98
C GLY A 78 2.13 1.69 -25.24
N GLU A 79 3.26 1.62 -24.54
CA GLU A 79 3.69 0.40 -23.81
C GLU A 79 2.71 0.03 -22.69
N LEU A 80 2.18 1.03 -21.97
CA LEU A 80 1.15 0.79 -20.96
C LEU A 80 -0.17 0.33 -21.60
N LEU A 81 -0.58 0.94 -22.72
CA LEU A 81 -1.78 0.54 -23.47
C LEU A 81 -1.66 -0.90 -23.96
N GLU A 82 -0.55 -1.27 -24.57
CA GLU A 82 -0.27 -2.66 -25.01
C GLU A 82 -0.35 -3.66 -23.85
N THR A 83 0.08 -3.25 -22.66
CA THR A 83 0.04 -4.10 -21.46
C THR A 83 -1.39 -4.30 -20.94
N ILE A 84 -2.22 -3.26 -20.94
CA ILE A 84 -3.58 -3.32 -20.34
C ILE A 84 -4.66 -3.80 -21.31
N GLU A 85 -4.44 -3.65 -22.62
CA GLU A 85 -5.46 -3.97 -23.64
C GLU A 85 -5.99 -5.41 -23.57
N PRO A 86 -5.16 -6.45 -23.36
CA PRO A 86 -5.64 -7.82 -23.24
C PRO A 86 -6.58 -8.05 -22.05
N TYR A 87 -6.53 -7.19 -21.03
CA TYR A 87 -7.31 -7.31 -19.81
C TYR A 87 -8.58 -6.45 -19.81
N ARG A 88 -8.76 -5.59 -20.82
CA ARG A 88 -9.93 -4.72 -20.95
C ARG A 88 -11.19 -5.56 -21.11
N SER A 89 -12.24 -5.22 -20.36
CA SER A 89 -13.50 -5.93 -20.50
C SER A 89 -14.23 -5.55 -21.80
N PRO A 90 -14.61 -6.52 -22.65
CA PRO A 90 -15.41 -6.26 -23.85
C PRO A 90 -16.88 -5.95 -23.52
N THR A 91 -17.35 -6.32 -22.33
CA THR A 91 -18.74 -6.15 -21.88
C THR A 91 -18.93 -4.97 -20.92
N GLY A 92 -17.86 -4.23 -20.63
CA GLY A 92 -17.86 -3.16 -19.63
C GLY A 92 -17.89 -3.66 -18.18
N ALA A 93 -17.65 -4.96 -17.94
CA ALA A 93 -17.44 -5.49 -16.60
C ALA A 93 -16.18 -4.87 -15.96
N ARG A 94 -16.03 -5.03 -14.64
CA ARG A 94 -14.83 -4.57 -13.93
C ARG A 94 -13.61 -5.34 -14.46
N ASP A 95 -12.65 -4.62 -15.00
CA ASP A 95 -11.45 -5.16 -15.68
C ASP A 95 -10.16 -4.95 -14.88
N SER A 96 -10.23 -4.13 -13.83
CA SER A 96 -9.09 -3.79 -13.00
C SER A 96 -9.51 -3.53 -11.57
N ILE A 97 -8.62 -3.83 -10.62
CA ILE A 97 -8.79 -3.52 -9.20
C ILE A 97 -7.71 -2.53 -8.82
N VAL A 98 -8.11 -1.41 -8.23
CA VAL A 98 -7.18 -0.40 -7.73
C VAL A 98 -7.29 -0.35 -6.20
N PRO A 99 -6.24 -0.78 -5.47
CA PRO A 99 -6.12 -0.50 -4.06
C PRO A 99 -6.10 1.02 -3.86
N TRP A 100 -7.17 1.56 -3.29
CA TRP A 100 -7.39 2.99 -3.22
C TRP A 100 -7.44 3.42 -1.76
N SER A 101 -6.57 4.34 -1.36
CA SER A 101 -6.35 4.70 0.05
C SER A 101 -7.09 5.96 0.48
N GLY A 102 -7.81 6.62 -0.42
CA GLY A 102 -8.33 7.97 -0.17
C GLY A 102 -7.38 9.11 -0.55
N GLY A 103 -6.17 8.77 -1.03
CA GLY A 103 -5.12 9.73 -1.30
C GLY A 103 -5.00 10.13 -2.78
N LYS A 104 -4.20 11.17 -3.03
CA LYS A 104 -3.91 11.68 -4.38
C LYS A 104 -3.15 10.66 -5.24
N ASP A 105 -2.20 9.93 -4.66
CA ASP A 105 -1.33 9.00 -5.39
C ASP A 105 -2.13 7.82 -5.99
N SER A 106 -3.00 7.19 -5.19
CA SER A 106 -3.89 6.13 -5.71
C SER A 106 -4.97 6.68 -6.64
N SER A 107 -5.40 7.94 -6.46
CA SER A 107 -6.32 8.60 -7.38
C SER A 107 -5.68 8.93 -8.73
N SER A 108 -4.39 9.27 -8.77
CA SER A 108 -3.64 9.49 -10.02
C SER A 108 -3.43 8.22 -10.83
N ILE A 109 -3.63 7.05 -10.24
CA ILE A 109 -3.64 5.75 -10.96
C ILE A 109 -5.06 5.45 -11.46
N ALA A 110 -6.06 5.54 -10.57
CA ALA A 110 -7.45 5.21 -10.91
C ALA A 110 -8.04 6.12 -12.00
N TRP A 111 -7.71 7.41 -11.97
CA TRP A 111 -8.32 8.40 -12.85
C TRP A 111 -7.97 8.18 -14.33
N PRO A 112 -6.69 8.07 -14.73
CA PRO A 112 -6.33 7.79 -16.11
C PRO A 112 -6.85 6.43 -16.59
N LEU A 113 -6.80 5.38 -15.74
CA LEU A 113 -7.35 4.06 -16.08
C LEU A 113 -8.79 4.16 -16.60
N LYS A 114 -9.65 4.89 -15.89
CA LYS A 114 -11.05 5.05 -16.30
C LYS A 114 -11.24 5.98 -17.50
N PHE A 115 -10.70 7.20 -17.41
CA PHE A 115 -11.10 8.28 -18.35
C PHE A 115 -10.16 8.46 -19.55
N GLU A 116 -8.91 8.00 -19.45
CA GLU A 116 -7.92 8.17 -20.52
C GLU A 116 -7.63 6.85 -21.23
N TYR A 117 -7.64 5.76 -20.49
CA TYR A 117 -7.39 4.42 -20.99
C TYR A 117 -8.67 3.63 -21.20
N GLY A 118 -9.85 4.12 -20.78
CA GLY A 118 -11.14 3.48 -21.04
C GLY A 118 -11.38 2.16 -20.30
N MET A 119 -10.62 1.88 -19.25
CA MET A 119 -10.84 0.72 -18.38
C MET A 119 -11.99 0.98 -17.39
N ASN A 120 -12.44 -0.04 -16.69
CA ASN A 120 -13.48 0.03 -15.66
C ASN A 120 -12.98 -0.42 -14.28
N PRO A 121 -12.13 0.39 -13.61
CA PRO A 121 -11.54 0.02 -12.33
C PRO A 121 -12.57 -0.09 -11.20
N LEU A 122 -12.38 -1.09 -10.35
CA LEU A 122 -13.01 -1.21 -9.04
C LEU A 122 -12.07 -0.67 -7.97
N LEU A 123 -12.49 0.38 -7.27
CA LEU A 123 -11.73 0.86 -6.12
C LEU A 123 -11.95 -0.10 -4.96
N VAL A 124 -10.89 -0.45 -4.24
CA VAL A 124 -10.99 -1.29 -3.03
C VAL A 124 -10.23 -0.62 -1.90
N THR A 125 -10.90 -0.43 -0.76
CA THR A 125 -10.28 0.10 0.46
C THR A 125 -10.62 -0.78 1.64
N PHE A 126 -9.58 -1.15 2.38
CA PHE A 126 -9.71 -1.64 3.75
C PHE A 126 -9.75 -0.44 4.69
N TYR A 127 -10.80 -0.35 5.52
CA TYR A 127 -11.06 0.82 6.36
C TYR A 127 -9.84 1.22 7.21
N PRO A 128 -9.36 2.49 7.13
CA PRO A 128 -8.28 2.94 7.99
C PRO A 128 -8.77 3.09 9.44
N LEU A 129 -7.98 2.64 10.41
CA LEU A 129 -8.22 2.80 11.87
C LEU A 129 -8.83 4.14 12.26
N LEU A 130 -8.20 5.19 11.74
CA LEU A 130 -8.52 6.57 11.99
C LEU A 130 -9.02 7.15 10.68
N PRO A 131 -10.33 7.08 10.40
CA PRO A 131 -10.89 7.81 9.28
C PRO A 131 -10.66 9.30 9.51
N ASN A 132 -10.49 10.03 8.40
CA ASN A 132 -10.42 11.48 8.44
C ASN A 132 -11.35 12.06 7.38
N ASP A 133 -11.77 13.30 7.61
CA ASP A 133 -12.73 13.99 6.75
C ASP A 133 -12.21 14.17 5.33
N VAL A 134 -10.89 14.28 5.18
CA VAL A 134 -10.21 14.35 3.88
C VAL A 134 -10.45 13.08 3.05
N GLY A 135 -10.23 11.90 3.64
CA GLY A 135 -10.44 10.63 2.97
C GLY A 135 -11.91 10.39 2.64
N ASN A 136 -12.83 10.77 3.54
CA ASN A 136 -14.27 10.71 3.29
C ASN A 136 -14.69 11.63 2.14
N HIS A 137 -14.19 12.87 2.12
CA HIS A 137 -14.43 13.81 1.03
C HIS A 137 -13.90 13.27 -0.30
N ASN A 138 -12.65 12.83 -0.34
CA ASN A 138 -12.03 12.28 -1.55
C ASN A 138 -12.79 11.05 -2.06
N ARG A 139 -13.30 10.21 -1.17
CA ARG A 139 -14.11 9.03 -1.54
C ARG A 139 -15.39 9.45 -2.24
N GLU A 140 -16.10 10.39 -1.65
CA GLU A 140 -17.33 10.92 -2.21
C GLU A 140 -17.09 11.54 -3.60
N GLN A 141 -15.97 12.23 -3.79
CA GLN A 141 -15.59 12.79 -5.10
C GLN A 141 -15.34 11.70 -6.15
N MET A 142 -14.66 10.61 -5.79
CA MET A 142 -14.43 9.49 -6.70
C MET A 142 -15.74 8.77 -7.06
N LEU A 143 -16.62 8.54 -6.08
CA LEU A 143 -17.95 7.96 -6.33
C LEU A 143 -18.76 8.84 -7.30
N ARG A 144 -18.82 10.15 -7.06
CA ARG A 144 -19.48 11.11 -7.97
C ARG A 144 -18.85 11.16 -9.35
N ALA A 145 -17.56 10.88 -9.46
CA ALA A 145 -16.88 10.77 -10.75
C ALA A 145 -17.31 9.52 -11.55
N GLY A 146 -17.97 8.55 -10.92
CA GLY A 146 -18.48 7.33 -11.56
C GLY A 146 -17.60 6.10 -11.31
N PHE A 147 -16.81 6.10 -10.24
CA PHE A 147 -16.11 4.91 -9.78
C PHE A 147 -17.01 4.07 -8.85
N ASP A 148 -16.92 2.75 -8.98
CA ASP A 148 -17.43 1.86 -7.93
C ASP A 148 -16.36 1.70 -6.85
N HIS A 149 -16.83 1.54 -5.61
CA HIS A 149 -15.95 1.40 -4.47
C HIS A 149 -16.43 0.31 -3.52
N VAL A 150 -15.61 -0.73 -3.35
CA VAL A 150 -15.74 -1.66 -2.23
C VAL A 150 -14.99 -1.09 -1.03
N PHE A 151 -15.76 -0.66 -0.03
CA PHE A 151 -15.24 -0.12 1.21
C PHE A 151 -15.48 -1.11 2.35
N PHE A 152 -14.47 -1.91 2.69
CA PHE A 152 -14.59 -2.91 3.74
C PHE A 152 -14.35 -2.28 5.12
N ARG A 153 -15.42 -2.13 5.90
CA ARG A 153 -15.38 -1.61 7.26
C ARG A 153 -15.67 -2.73 8.27
N PRO A 154 -14.63 -3.41 8.80
CA PRO A 154 -14.83 -4.46 9.79
C PRO A 154 -15.37 -3.90 11.11
N ASN A 155 -15.80 -4.81 11.98
CA ASN A 155 -16.15 -4.49 13.37
C ASN A 155 -15.00 -3.70 14.01
N GLN A 156 -15.28 -2.45 14.38
CA GLN A 156 -14.29 -1.49 14.84
C GLN A 156 -13.63 -1.87 16.17
N ARG A 157 -14.34 -2.65 17.01
CA ARG A 157 -13.78 -3.20 18.24
C ARG A 157 -12.73 -4.26 17.90
N ILE A 158 -13.07 -5.17 16.99
CA ILE A 158 -12.16 -6.23 16.53
C ILE A 158 -10.96 -5.63 15.81
N HIS A 159 -11.19 -4.68 14.90
CA HIS A 159 -10.14 -3.96 14.17
C HIS A 159 -9.17 -3.25 15.13
N ARG A 160 -9.74 -2.44 16.05
CA ARG A 160 -9.22 -2.00 17.36
C ARG A 160 -8.18 -2.96 17.94
N THR A 161 -8.70 -4.09 18.36
CA THR A 161 -7.95 -5.11 19.07
C THR A 161 -6.85 -5.71 18.20
N LEU A 162 -7.12 -6.04 16.95
CA LEU A 162 -6.16 -6.68 16.04
C LEU A 162 -4.97 -5.77 15.73
N GLU A 163 -5.17 -4.48 15.48
CA GLU A 163 -4.06 -3.57 15.16
C GLU A 163 -3.24 -3.15 16.38
N ASN A 164 -3.82 -3.21 17.58
CA ASN A 164 -3.07 -3.07 18.83
C ASN A 164 -2.55 -4.42 19.35
N CYS A 165 -2.83 -5.53 18.66
CA CYS A 165 -2.39 -6.84 19.09
C CYS A 165 -0.94 -7.05 18.66
N GLN A 166 -0.04 -7.09 19.64
CA GLN A 166 1.35 -7.47 19.40
C GLN A 166 1.57 -8.98 19.42
N SER A 167 0.56 -9.77 19.77
CA SER A 167 0.65 -11.24 19.83
C SER A 167 -0.15 -11.86 18.70
N LEU A 168 0.54 -12.52 17.77
CA LEU A 168 -0.12 -13.26 16.69
C LEU A 168 -0.99 -14.41 17.25
N SER A 169 -0.56 -15.05 18.34
CA SER A 169 -1.36 -16.09 19.00
C SER A 169 -2.69 -15.53 19.55
N ALA A 170 -2.68 -14.30 20.07
CA ALA A 170 -3.89 -13.62 20.52
C ALA A 170 -4.77 -13.12 19.36
N MET A 171 -4.24 -12.99 18.14
CA MET A 171 -5.04 -12.72 16.93
C MET A 171 -5.68 -14.01 16.38
N LEU A 172 -4.90 -15.09 16.27
CA LEU A 172 -5.34 -16.35 15.66
C LEU A 172 -6.19 -17.21 16.61
N GLY A 173 -5.99 -17.09 17.93
CA GLY A 173 -6.81 -17.77 18.93
C GLY A 173 -8.31 -17.50 18.78
N PRO A 174 -8.75 -16.22 18.72
CA PRO A 174 -10.13 -15.86 18.40
C PRO A 174 -10.56 -16.26 16.99
N ALA A 175 -9.66 -16.19 15.99
CA ALA A 175 -9.95 -16.63 14.63
C ALA A 175 -10.40 -18.10 14.61
N HIS A 176 -9.75 -18.97 15.39
CA HIS A 176 -10.16 -20.38 15.56
C HIS A 176 -11.63 -20.52 16.00
N ALA A 177 -12.11 -19.65 16.88
CA ALA A 177 -13.47 -19.72 17.40
C ALA A 177 -14.53 -19.31 16.36
N ILE A 178 -14.20 -18.38 15.46
CA ILE A 178 -15.15 -17.77 14.51
C ILE A 178 -15.06 -18.33 13.09
N VAL A 179 -13.99 -19.05 12.74
CA VAL A 179 -13.86 -19.70 11.42
C VAL A 179 -14.93 -20.80 11.30
N ALA A 180 -16.00 -20.44 10.59
CA ALA A 180 -17.07 -21.31 10.14
C ALA A 180 -16.65 -22.01 8.83
N GLU A 181 -17.49 -22.90 8.29
CA GLU A 181 -17.17 -23.59 7.05
C GLU A 181 -17.05 -22.61 5.86
N PRO A 182 -16.00 -22.72 5.01
CA PRO A 182 -14.92 -23.70 5.08
C PRO A 182 -13.93 -23.36 6.21
N ARG A 183 -13.57 -24.38 7.00
CA ARG A 183 -12.71 -24.34 8.20
C ARG A 183 -11.24 -23.87 7.98
N HIS A 184 -10.99 -22.90 7.12
CA HIS A 184 -9.65 -22.44 6.78
C HIS A 184 -9.41 -20.99 7.20
N VAL A 185 -8.17 -20.71 7.58
CA VAL A 185 -7.62 -19.37 7.75
C VAL A 185 -6.48 -19.18 6.76
N VAL A 186 -6.40 -18.01 6.15
CA VAL A 186 -5.26 -17.62 5.31
C VAL A 186 -4.50 -16.53 6.04
N VAL A 187 -3.21 -16.76 6.27
CA VAL A 187 -2.31 -15.79 6.89
C VAL A 187 -1.25 -15.39 5.88
N ALA A 188 -1.22 -14.12 5.51
CA ALA A 188 -0.24 -13.55 4.58
C ALA A 188 0.58 -12.45 5.26
N ILE A 189 1.90 -12.57 5.23
CA ILE A 189 2.84 -11.61 5.83
C ILE A 189 3.90 -11.15 4.82
N GLY A 190 4.34 -9.91 4.91
CA GLY A 190 5.38 -9.35 4.03
C GLY A 190 6.82 -9.46 4.55
N SER A 191 7.03 -9.77 5.84
CA SER A 191 8.35 -9.76 6.49
C SER A 191 8.81 -11.16 6.88
N ARG A 192 10.07 -11.52 6.55
CA ARG A 192 10.60 -12.89 6.66
C ARG A 192 12.04 -12.90 7.18
N ILE A 193 12.38 -13.83 8.07
CA ILE A 193 13.71 -13.92 8.72
C ILE A 193 14.73 -14.72 7.88
N LEU A 194 14.29 -15.67 7.06
CA LEU A 194 15.16 -16.62 6.34
C LEU A 194 15.17 -16.45 4.80
N VAL A 195 14.82 -15.27 4.27
CA VAL A 195 14.71 -15.01 2.83
C VAL A 195 15.53 -13.77 2.44
N PRO A 196 16.19 -13.70 1.25
CA PRO A 196 16.96 -12.53 0.80
C PRO A 196 16.26 -11.22 1.11
N PHE A 197 16.89 -10.38 1.93
CA PHE A 197 16.24 -9.17 2.41
C PHE A 197 16.17 -8.14 1.29
N LYS A 198 14.96 -7.64 1.02
CA LYS A 198 14.75 -6.41 0.23
C LYS A 198 14.88 -5.13 1.07
N LYS A 199 14.92 -5.25 2.42
CA LYS A 199 15.03 -4.11 3.36
C LYS A 199 16.30 -4.22 4.21
N PRO A 200 16.90 -3.09 4.65
CA PRO A 200 18.05 -3.11 5.56
C PRO A 200 17.84 -3.94 6.83
N LEU A 201 18.89 -4.65 7.28
CA LEU A 201 18.84 -5.55 8.44
C LEU A 201 18.45 -4.84 9.75
N HIS A 202 18.83 -3.57 9.93
CA HIS A 202 18.49 -2.80 11.13
C HIS A 202 16.97 -2.59 11.29
N TYR A 203 16.21 -2.54 10.19
CA TYR A 203 14.74 -2.53 10.27
C TYR A 203 14.18 -3.83 10.82
N TYR A 204 14.97 -4.90 10.92
CA TYR A 204 14.57 -6.19 11.48
C TYR A 204 15.02 -6.42 12.93
N LEU A 205 15.79 -5.50 13.51
CA LEU A 205 16.38 -5.63 14.84
C LEU A 205 16.14 -4.40 15.72
N SER A 206 15.14 -3.57 15.38
CA SER A 206 14.77 -2.40 16.18
C SER A 206 14.37 -2.84 17.59
N THR A 207 14.90 -2.13 18.59
CA THR A 207 14.57 -2.29 20.01
C THR A 207 13.40 -1.39 20.43
N ASN A 208 12.91 -0.53 19.54
CA ASN A 208 11.75 0.30 19.80
C ASN A 208 10.49 -0.58 19.86
N SER A 209 9.80 -0.58 21.00
CA SER A 209 8.59 -1.38 21.24
C SER A 209 7.44 -1.07 20.27
N ALA A 210 7.44 0.11 19.66
CA ALA A 210 6.50 0.49 18.61
C ALA A 210 6.86 -0.12 17.23
N ASP A 211 8.16 -0.39 17.00
CA ASP A 211 8.68 -0.98 15.75
C ASP A 211 8.91 -2.50 15.87
N THR A 212 8.78 -3.06 17.07
CA THR A 212 8.68 -4.50 17.32
C THR A 212 7.29 -5.01 16.91
N HIS A 213 6.94 -4.83 15.64
CA HIS A 213 5.83 -5.54 15.05
C HIS A 213 6.18 -7.03 15.02
N ALA A 214 5.36 -7.86 15.68
CA ALA A 214 5.54 -9.31 15.82
C ALA A 214 5.23 -10.09 14.53
N PHE A 215 5.72 -9.64 13.38
CA PHE A 215 5.36 -10.19 12.07
C PHE A 215 6.55 -10.64 11.23
N ARG A 216 7.71 -10.85 11.85
CA ARG A 216 8.87 -11.46 11.18
C ARG A 216 8.89 -12.93 11.50
N PHE A 217 8.35 -13.74 10.60
CA PHE A 217 8.34 -15.17 10.76
C PHE A 217 9.23 -15.82 9.69
N SER A 218 9.92 -16.87 10.08
CA SER A 218 10.24 -17.91 9.12
C SER A 218 8.97 -18.69 8.76
N ALA A 219 9.10 -19.53 7.72
CA ALA A 219 8.11 -20.55 7.41
C ALA A 219 7.70 -21.38 8.65
N ASN A 220 8.71 -21.87 9.38
CA ASN A 220 8.54 -22.78 10.52
C ASN A 220 7.92 -22.09 11.73
N ALA A 221 8.33 -20.85 12.02
CA ALA A 221 7.73 -20.07 13.09
C ALA A 221 6.25 -19.77 12.79
N LEU A 222 5.89 -19.45 11.54
CA LEU A 222 4.48 -19.26 11.17
C LEU A 222 3.67 -20.56 11.31
N ARG A 223 4.23 -21.70 10.88
CA ARG A 223 3.64 -23.03 11.11
C ARG A 223 3.43 -23.32 12.60
N GLY A 224 4.42 -22.98 13.42
CA GLY A 224 4.33 -23.13 14.87
C GLY A 224 3.22 -22.28 15.48
N VAL A 225 3.08 -21.02 15.07
CA VAL A 225 2.00 -20.17 15.57
C VAL A 225 0.61 -20.69 15.14
N LEU A 226 0.48 -21.18 13.90
CA LEU A 226 -0.75 -21.84 13.46
C LEU A 226 -1.04 -23.09 14.31
N ALA A 227 -0.03 -23.94 14.54
CA ALA A 227 -0.16 -25.16 15.32
C ALA A 227 -0.63 -24.88 16.77
N VAL A 228 0.04 -23.96 17.48
CA VAL A 228 -0.33 -23.61 18.87
C VAL A 228 -1.68 -22.90 18.99
N THR A 229 -2.22 -22.38 17.88
CA THR A 229 -3.55 -21.77 17.83
C THR A 229 -4.65 -22.69 17.31
N GLY A 230 -4.33 -23.97 17.08
CA GLY A 230 -5.28 -25.00 16.66
C GLY A 230 -5.54 -25.02 15.16
N PHE A 231 -4.54 -24.65 14.36
CA PHE A 231 -4.58 -24.75 12.90
C PHE A 231 -3.48 -25.68 12.39
N GLU A 232 -3.87 -26.66 11.60
CA GLU A 232 -2.98 -27.51 10.83
C GLU A 232 -2.59 -26.78 9.54
N THR A 233 -1.30 -26.60 9.29
CA THR A 233 -0.85 -25.96 8.04
C THR A 233 -1.09 -26.92 6.88
N VAL A 234 -1.98 -26.54 5.95
CA VAL A 234 -2.30 -27.31 4.75
C VAL A 234 -1.37 -26.97 3.61
N GLU A 235 -1.18 -25.67 3.36
CA GLU A 235 -0.45 -25.18 2.20
C GLU A 235 0.40 -23.98 2.61
N MET A 236 1.54 -23.84 1.94
CA MET A 236 2.42 -22.69 2.10
C MET A 236 3.00 -22.33 0.75
N ASN A 237 2.84 -21.08 0.34
CA ASN A 237 3.30 -20.66 -0.98
C ASN A 237 4.82 -20.79 -1.12
N ARG A 238 5.31 -20.84 -2.36
CA ARG A 238 6.74 -20.68 -2.63
C ARG A 238 7.18 -19.26 -2.22
N PHE A 239 7.76 -19.16 -1.04
CA PHE A 239 8.09 -17.89 -0.39
C PHE A 239 9.53 -17.43 -0.63
N ILE A 240 10.34 -18.16 -1.40
CA ILE A 240 11.76 -17.82 -1.62
C ILE A 240 11.93 -16.64 -2.60
N ASP A 241 11.03 -16.57 -3.59
CA ASP A 241 10.98 -15.61 -4.69
C ASP A 241 9.70 -14.76 -4.70
N SER A 242 8.79 -14.98 -3.75
CA SER A 242 7.61 -14.13 -3.55
C SER A 242 7.93 -12.90 -2.68
N GLU A 243 7.09 -11.87 -2.71
CA GLU A 243 7.14 -10.75 -1.76
C GLU A 243 6.48 -11.08 -0.42
N TYR A 244 5.64 -12.11 -0.39
CA TYR A 244 4.83 -12.51 0.75
C TYR A 244 5.05 -13.97 1.12
N LEU A 245 5.01 -14.26 2.42
CA LEU A 245 4.81 -15.60 2.97
C LEU A 245 3.33 -15.76 3.27
N CYS A 246 2.69 -16.72 2.62
CA CYS A 246 1.29 -17.08 2.76
C CYS A 246 1.18 -18.52 3.24
N ALA A 247 0.39 -18.72 4.29
CA ALA A 247 0.07 -20.04 4.82
C ALA A 247 -1.46 -20.21 4.91
N ILE A 248 -1.94 -21.39 4.52
CA ILE A 248 -3.33 -21.80 4.71
C ILE A 248 -3.37 -22.77 5.89
N GLY A 249 -4.06 -22.38 6.96
CA GLY A 249 -4.30 -23.21 8.12
C GLY A 249 -5.71 -23.79 8.09
N ARG A 250 -5.87 -25.10 8.24
CA ARG A 250 -7.15 -25.75 8.46
C ARG A 250 -7.39 -25.91 9.95
N ARG A 251 -8.57 -25.52 10.42
CA ARG A 251 -8.98 -25.61 11.82
C ARG A 251 -8.90 -27.07 12.28
N SER A 252 -8.07 -27.34 13.28
CA SER A 252 -8.00 -28.61 13.99
C SER A 252 -8.82 -28.54 15.29
N ASP A 253 -9.09 -29.70 15.88
CA ASP A 253 -9.65 -29.78 17.23
C ASP A 253 -8.59 -29.29 18.22
N ARG A 254 -8.97 -28.38 19.14
CA ARG A 254 -8.04 -27.82 20.15
C ARG A 254 -7.52 -28.87 21.13
N SER A 255 -8.21 -29.99 21.29
CA SER A 255 -7.74 -31.10 22.13
C SER A 255 -6.56 -31.86 21.49
N LYS A 256 -6.33 -31.67 20.18
CA LYS A 256 -5.24 -32.33 19.45
C LYS A 256 -4.06 -31.39 19.32
N GLU A 257 -2.92 -31.84 19.80
CA GLU A 257 -1.65 -31.15 19.57
C GLU A 257 -1.29 -31.26 18.07
N VAL A 258 -1.01 -30.11 17.45
CA VAL A 258 -0.56 -30.07 16.06
C VAL A 258 0.97 -30.08 16.08
N PRO A 259 1.62 -31.11 15.52
CA PRO A 259 3.08 -31.19 15.53
C PRO A 259 3.67 -30.06 14.68
N TRP A 260 4.72 -29.42 15.19
CA TRP A 260 5.49 -28.43 14.46
C TRP A 260 6.95 -28.45 14.91
N GLN A 261 7.82 -27.93 14.07
CA GLN A 261 9.25 -27.80 14.34
C GLN A 261 9.65 -26.34 14.13
N GLY A 262 10.40 -25.78 15.07
CA GLY A 262 11.00 -24.45 14.91
C GLY A 262 12.25 -24.48 14.04
N ASP A 263 12.80 -23.30 13.74
CA ASP A 263 14.11 -23.22 13.07
C ASP A 263 15.25 -23.49 14.07
N ASP A 264 16.36 -24.03 13.55
CA ASP A 264 17.60 -24.11 14.32
C ASP A 264 18.18 -22.70 14.54
N PRO A 265 18.28 -22.22 15.79
CA PRO A 265 18.78 -20.88 16.10
C PRO A 265 20.22 -20.66 15.61
N THR A 266 21.03 -21.73 15.57
CA THR A 266 22.42 -21.66 15.09
C THR A 266 22.44 -21.37 13.59
N ALA A 267 21.70 -22.17 12.81
CA ALA A 267 21.55 -21.95 11.38
C ALA A 267 20.97 -20.56 11.02
N VAL A 268 20.03 -20.05 11.84
CA VAL A 268 19.48 -18.70 11.67
C VAL A 268 20.57 -17.65 11.88
N ALA A 269 21.33 -17.74 12.98
CA ALA A 269 22.41 -16.80 13.28
C ALA A 269 23.48 -16.81 12.18
N GLU A 270 23.91 -17.99 11.74
CA GLU A 270 24.88 -18.12 10.66
C GLU A 270 24.40 -17.51 9.33
N LEU A 271 23.10 -17.64 9.00
CA LEU A 271 22.54 -17.01 7.81
C LEU A 271 22.73 -15.48 7.85
N PHE A 272 22.44 -14.86 8.99
CA PHE A 272 22.62 -13.42 9.17
C PHE A 272 24.09 -13.01 9.09
N THR A 273 24.99 -13.78 9.70
CA THR A 273 26.44 -13.54 9.65
C THR A 273 26.96 -13.63 8.21
N ARG A 274 26.66 -14.71 7.50
CA ARG A 274 27.07 -14.89 6.09
C ARG A 274 26.59 -13.75 5.20
N ARG A 275 25.36 -13.26 5.43
CA ARG A 275 24.83 -12.12 4.68
C ARG A 275 25.52 -10.82 5.01
N HIS A 276 25.73 -10.53 6.29
CA HIS A 276 26.43 -9.33 6.71
C HIS A 276 27.81 -9.25 6.05
N GLU A 277 28.56 -10.35 6.09
CA GLU A 277 29.86 -10.45 5.41
C GLU A 277 29.74 -10.30 3.89
N GLY A 278 28.77 -10.97 3.27
CA GLY A 278 28.54 -10.88 1.82
C GLY A 278 28.22 -9.45 1.36
N THR A 279 27.35 -8.75 2.09
CA THR A 279 27.05 -7.33 1.83
C THR A 279 28.28 -6.45 2.01
N ARG A 280 29.06 -6.66 3.08
CA ARG A 280 30.32 -5.90 3.28
C ARG A 280 31.30 -6.09 2.13
N ARG A 281 31.47 -7.33 1.64
CA ARG A 281 32.36 -7.62 0.50
C ARG A 281 31.87 -6.93 -0.77
N PHE A 282 30.58 -7.01 -1.08
CA PHE A 282 29.98 -6.36 -2.25
C PHE A 282 30.14 -4.83 -2.21
N CYS A 283 29.86 -4.20 -1.07
CA CYS A 283 30.01 -2.75 -0.90
C CYS A 283 31.47 -2.30 -0.89
N ALA A 284 32.43 -3.16 -0.52
CA ALA A 284 33.85 -2.83 -0.57
C ALA A 284 34.47 -3.00 -1.97
N SER A 285 33.79 -3.73 -2.86
CA SER A 285 34.20 -3.93 -4.27
C SER A 285 33.52 -2.99 -5.27
N SER A 286 32.67 -2.07 -4.79
CA SER A 286 31.92 -1.08 -5.58
C SER A 286 32.44 0.33 -5.29
#